data_AF-A0A848X1V8-F1
#
_entry.id   AF-A0A848X1V8-F1
#
_cell.length_a   1.000
_cell.length_b   1.000
_cell.length_c   1.000
_cell.angle_alpha   90.00
_cell.angle_beta   90.00
_cell.angle_gamma   90.00
#
_symmetry.space_group_name_H-M   'P 1'
#
loop_
_entity.id
_entity.type
_entity.pdbx_description
1 polymer ?
#
loop_
_entity_poly.entity_id
_entity_poly.type
_entity_poly.pdbx_seq_one_letter_code
_entity_poly.pdbx_strand_id
1 'polypeptide(L)'
;MTTTQNGHLTTSPTSAGGPGTEEERIIRNHVLWSMGAGLIPVPLADLAGVTAIQMDALKKLAELHGIDYSEATGRRFVAALAGGAAARVGASVLKLLPGVGTVLGGLSMSAMSGASTYAVCQVAVKHFETHGNFLEIDLEDAKSAYHKALEKGKDIVESLKHREDDAKSVYENLEKIGELHRDGVLTDAEYKEKKAGLLAKLEAERGDDRENGENG
;
A
#
# COMPACT_ATOMS: atom_id res chain seq x y z
N MET A 1 56.83 -8.32 20.31
CA MET A 1 56.14 -7.03 20.21
C MET A 1 55.07 -7.17 19.14
N THR A 2 53.80 -7.03 19.57
CA THR A 2 52.55 -6.67 18.82
C THR A 2 52.29 -7.36 17.46
N THR A 3 51.33 -8.29 17.33
CA THR A 3 49.84 -8.21 17.42
C THR A 3 49.20 -8.09 16.04
N THR A 4 48.47 -9.15 15.67
CA THR A 4 47.47 -9.27 14.60
C THR A 4 46.26 -8.36 14.85
N GLN A 5 45.68 -7.76 13.79
CA GLN A 5 44.22 -7.71 13.67
C GLN A 5 43.74 -7.55 12.22
N ASN A 6 42.99 -8.55 11.76
CA ASN A 6 42.09 -8.50 10.62
C ASN A 6 40.74 -7.91 11.05
N GLY A 7 40.11 -7.15 10.14
CA GLY A 7 38.67 -7.20 9.90
C GLY A 7 37.79 -6.17 10.61
N HIS A 8 37.10 -5.33 9.82
CA HIS A 8 35.74 -4.89 10.12
C HIS A 8 35.02 -4.40 8.84
N LEU A 9 34.29 -5.30 8.18
CA LEU A 9 33.17 -4.90 7.31
C LEU A 9 31.99 -4.61 8.23
N THR A 10 31.52 -3.36 8.26
CA THR A 10 30.26 -2.99 8.90
C THR A 10 29.11 -3.38 7.99
N THR A 11 28.61 -4.60 8.09
CA THR A 11 27.23 -4.89 7.69
C THR A 11 26.34 -4.42 8.83
N SER A 12 25.75 -3.24 8.70
CA SER A 12 24.70 -2.79 9.61
C SER A 12 23.51 -3.76 9.50
N PRO A 13 23.05 -4.36 10.62
CA PRO A 13 21.79 -5.08 10.63
C PRO A 13 20.68 -4.03 10.74
N THR A 14 19.76 -3.99 9.78
CA THR A 14 18.49 -3.26 9.98
C THR A 14 17.36 -4.28 9.97
N SER A 15 17.09 -4.71 11.19
CA SER A 15 16.05 -5.62 11.64
C SER A 15 14.66 -4.99 11.57
N ALA A 16 13.69 -5.89 11.40
CA ALA A 16 12.28 -5.83 11.79
C ALA A 16 11.84 -4.74 12.79
N GLY A 17 10.65 -4.18 12.49
CA GLY A 17 9.59 -3.89 13.47
C GLY A 17 9.79 -2.69 14.40
N GLY A 18 9.45 -1.49 13.92
CA GLY A 18 9.22 -0.25 14.67
C GLY A 18 8.27 0.65 13.85
N PRO A 19 7.80 1.84 14.33
CA PRO A 19 6.77 2.63 13.63
C PRO A 19 7.23 2.79 12.19
N GLY A 20 6.43 2.26 11.26
CA GLY A 20 6.89 1.92 9.92
C GLY A 20 7.81 3.00 9.37
N THR A 21 8.95 2.61 8.83
CA THR A 21 9.98 3.54 8.38
C THR A 21 9.37 4.58 7.44
N GLU A 22 10.02 5.73 7.25
CA GLU A 22 9.44 6.77 6.38
C GLU A 22 9.12 6.21 4.98
N GLU A 23 9.89 5.22 4.50
CA GLU A 23 9.59 4.39 3.34
C GLU A 23 8.19 3.73 3.46
N GLU A 24 7.91 2.99 4.53
CA GLU A 24 6.64 2.29 4.73
C GLU A 24 5.45 3.26 4.79
N ARG A 25 5.63 4.44 5.40
CA ARG A 25 4.59 5.48 5.42
C ARG A 25 4.29 6.02 4.02
N ILE A 26 5.33 6.30 3.22
CA ILE A 26 5.16 6.69 1.82
C ILE A 26 4.40 5.60 1.08
N ILE A 27 4.83 4.34 1.19
CA ILE A 27 4.22 3.22 0.46
C ILE A 27 2.76 3.04 0.84
N ARG A 28 2.46 2.92 2.14
CA ARG A 28 1.10 2.70 2.65
C ARG A 28 0.14 3.81 2.20
N ASN A 29 0.57 5.07 2.28
CA ASN A 29 -0.26 6.19 1.87
C ASN A 29 -0.59 6.11 0.36
N HIS A 30 0.39 5.83 -0.49
CA HIS A 30 0.14 5.74 -1.95
C HIS A 30 -0.67 4.49 -2.32
N VAL A 31 -0.54 3.38 -1.59
CA VAL A 31 -1.43 2.22 -1.75
C VAL A 31 -2.88 2.62 -1.51
N LEU A 32 -3.17 3.33 -0.41
CA LEU A 32 -4.52 3.83 -0.10
C LEU A 32 -5.04 4.80 -1.17
N TRP A 33 -4.22 5.76 -1.60
CA TRP A 33 -4.60 6.67 -2.68
C TRP A 33 -4.89 5.94 -3.99
N SER A 34 -4.09 4.92 -4.32
CA SER A 34 -4.28 4.09 -5.51
C SER A 34 -5.54 3.24 -5.43
N MET A 35 -5.93 2.75 -4.24
CA MET A 35 -7.19 2.07 -4.03
C MET A 35 -8.39 3.00 -4.30
N GLY A 36 -8.29 4.27 -3.88
CA GLY A 36 -9.32 5.29 -4.10
C GLY A 36 -9.38 5.85 -5.52
N ALA A 37 -8.24 5.88 -6.23
CA ALA A 37 -8.16 6.43 -7.60
C ALA A 37 -8.89 5.59 -8.65
N GLY A 38 -9.25 4.33 -8.34
CA GLY A 38 -10.04 3.45 -9.22
C GLY A 38 -11.55 3.77 -9.28
N LEU A 39 -11.98 4.91 -8.74
CA LEU A 39 -13.37 5.37 -8.69
C LEU A 39 -13.72 6.40 -9.78
N ILE A 40 -12.79 6.77 -10.67
CA ILE A 40 -13.08 7.74 -11.74
C ILE A 40 -13.75 7.00 -12.90
N PRO A 41 -15.01 7.31 -13.28
CA PRO A 41 -15.73 6.59 -14.32
C PRO A 41 -15.27 7.02 -15.74
N VAL A 42 -13.95 7.04 -15.98
CA VAL A 42 -13.35 7.37 -17.28
C VAL A 42 -12.41 6.22 -17.67
N PRO A 43 -12.74 5.46 -18.72
CA PRO A 43 -11.87 4.40 -19.24
C PRO A 43 -10.44 4.91 -19.45
N LEU A 44 -9.44 4.16 -18.99
CA LEU A 44 -8.00 4.48 -19.02
C LEU A 44 -7.53 5.63 -18.10
N ALA A 45 -8.42 6.51 -17.63
CA ALA A 45 -8.03 7.52 -16.65
C ALA A 45 -7.60 6.88 -15.32
N ASP A 46 -8.22 5.75 -14.95
CA ASP A 46 -7.81 4.97 -13.78
C ASP A 46 -6.35 4.53 -13.88
N LEU A 47 -5.91 4.07 -15.05
CA LEU A 47 -4.51 3.66 -15.25
C LEU A 47 -3.56 4.87 -15.18
N ALA A 48 -3.93 6.00 -15.77
CA ALA A 48 -3.13 7.22 -15.72
C ALA A 48 -3.04 7.79 -14.29
N GLY A 49 -4.16 7.78 -13.55
CA GLY A 49 -4.22 8.21 -12.15
C GLY A 49 -3.36 7.34 -11.24
N VAL A 50 -3.47 6.01 -11.37
CA VAL A 50 -2.63 5.06 -10.62
C VAL A 50 -1.16 5.22 -11.00
N THR A 51 -0.85 5.42 -12.28
CA THR A 51 0.53 5.69 -12.73
C THR A 51 1.06 6.99 -12.10
N ALA A 52 0.25 8.05 -12.03
CA ALA A 52 0.66 9.30 -11.39
C ALA A 52 0.95 9.11 -9.88
N ILE A 53 0.11 8.33 -9.19
CA ILE A 53 0.32 7.99 -7.77
C ILE A 53 1.60 7.17 -7.59
N GLN A 54 1.84 6.16 -8.44
CA GLN A 54 3.07 5.38 -8.44
C GLN A 54 4.30 6.27 -8.70
N MET A 55 4.20 7.21 -9.63
CA MET A 55 5.29 8.16 -9.93
C MET A 55 5.61 9.08 -8.75
N ASP A 56 4.60 9.59 -8.03
CA ASP A 56 4.80 10.41 -6.83
C ASP A 56 5.43 9.61 -5.69
N ALA A 57 5.01 8.34 -5.51
CA ALA A 57 5.63 7.43 -4.57
C ALA A 57 7.11 7.20 -4.87
N LEU A 58 7.45 6.91 -6.14
CA LEU A 58 8.83 6.73 -6.58
C LEU A 58 9.69 7.98 -6.38
N LYS A 59 9.13 9.16 -6.60
CA LYS A 59 9.82 10.43 -6.36
C LYS A 59 10.17 10.58 -4.89
N LYS A 60 9.20 10.38 -3.99
CA LYS A 60 9.40 10.50 -2.53
C LYS A 60 10.39 9.46 -1.99
N LEU A 61 10.32 8.22 -2.50
CA LEU A 61 11.30 7.19 -2.14
C LEU A 61 12.71 7.54 -2.66
N ALA A 62 12.83 8.05 -3.88
CA ALA A 62 14.12 8.47 -4.41
C ALA A 62 14.72 9.63 -3.59
N GLU A 63 13.91 10.63 -3.23
CA GLU A 63 14.31 11.73 -2.34
C GLU A 63 14.80 11.21 -0.98
N LEU A 64 14.08 10.25 -0.38
CA LEU A 64 14.44 9.63 0.89
C LEU A 64 15.77 8.86 0.82
N HIS A 65 16.03 8.18 -0.30
CA HIS A 65 17.27 7.42 -0.54
C HIS A 65 18.41 8.29 -1.13
N GLY A 66 18.19 9.59 -1.37
CA GLY A 66 19.20 10.48 -1.99
C GLY A 66 19.51 10.16 -3.45
N ILE A 67 18.53 9.64 -4.19
CA ILE A 67 18.66 9.20 -5.59
C ILE A 67 18.06 10.24 -6.53
N ASP A 68 18.75 10.52 -7.64
CA ASP A 68 18.28 11.42 -8.67
C ASP A 68 16.99 10.88 -9.34
N TYR A 69 15.93 11.68 -9.27
CA TYR A 69 14.64 11.37 -9.87
C TYR A 69 14.34 12.30 -11.05
N SER A 70 13.83 11.71 -12.14
CA SER A 70 13.13 12.44 -13.19
C SER A 70 11.85 11.72 -13.53
N GLU A 71 10.83 12.45 -14.00
CA GLU A 71 9.58 11.83 -14.43
C GLU A 71 9.80 10.81 -15.56
N ALA A 72 10.75 11.05 -16.45
CA ALA A 72 11.08 10.13 -17.54
C ALA A 72 11.64 8.81 -16.98
N THR A 73 12.49 8.89 -15.96
CA THR A 73 13.06 7.73 -15.26
C THR A 73 11.97 6.94 -14.53
N GLY A 74 11.12 7.62 -13.75
CA GLY A 74 10.00 6.99 -13.05
C GLY A 74 9.02 6.31 -14.00
N ARG A 75 8.64 6.96 -15.12
CA ARG A 75 7.79 6.35 -16.15
C ARG A 75 8.41 5.10 -16.77
N ARG A 76 9.70 5.12 -17.09
CA ARG A 76 10.42 3.95 -17.63
C ARG A 76 10.46 2.81 -16.62
N PHE A 77 10.68 3.12 -15.35
CA PHE A 77 10.67 2.15 -14.26
C PHE A 77 9.31 1.44 -14.17
N VAL A 78 8.22 2.21 -14.05
CA VAL A 78 6.86 1.67 -14.00
C VAL A 78 6.54 0.86 -15.27
N ALA A 79 6.88 1.39 -16.46
CA ALA A 79 6.65 0.70 -17.73
C ALA A 79 7.41 -0.63 -17.84
N ALA A 80 8.64 -0.71 -17.32
CA ALA A 80 9.42 -1.95 -17.31
C ALA A 80 8.75 -3.04 -16.46
N LEU A 81 8.22 -2.67 -15.29
CA LEU A 81 7.51 -3.59 -14.40
C LEU A 81 6.13 -3.98 -14.95
N ALA A 82 5.35 -3.00 -15.41
CA ALA A 82 4.01 -3.20 -15.94
C ALA A 82 4.00 -3.93 -17.29
N GLY A 83 4.96 -3.63 -18.18
CA GLY A 83 5.10 -4.31 -19.47
C GLY A 83 5.42 -5.80 -19.32
N GLY A 84 6.19 -6.16 -18.29
CA GLY A 84 6.42 -7.56 -17.92
C GLY A 84 5.18 -8.30 -17.42
N ALA A 85 4.31 -7.60 -16.67
CA ALA A 85 3.03 -8.14 -16.23
C ALA A 85 2.04 -8.31 -17.39
N ALA A 86 1.91 -7.29 -18.26
CA ALA A 86 1.03 -7.31 -19.43
C ALA A 86 1.37 -8.44 -20.42
N ALA A 87 2.66 -8.73 -20.61
CA ALA A 87 3.11 -9.82 -21.49
C ALA A 87 2.65 -11.22 -21.02
N ARG A 88 2.43 -11.44 -19.71
CA ARG A 88 1.88 -12.70 -19.18
C ARG A 88 0.36 -12.75 -19.17
N VAL A 89 -0.30 -11.59 -19.13
CA VAL A 89 -1.75 -11.49 -18.95
C VAL A 89 -2.54 -11.74 -20.24
N GLY A 90 -1.90 -11.65 -21.42
CA GLY A 90 -2.50 -12.01 -22.70
C GLY A 90 -3.74 -11.17 -23.07
N ALA A 91 -4.27 -11.36 -24.28
CA ALA A 91 -5.41 -10.59 -24.83
C ALA A 91 -6.76 -10.81 -24.10
N SER A 92 -6.77 -11.42 -22.91
CA SER A 92 -7.98 -11.80 -22.16
C SER A 92 -8.59 -10.66 -21.35
N VAL A 93 -7.85 -9.57 -21.09
CA VAL A 93 -8.35 -8.38 -20.35
C VAL A 93 -9.29 -7.52 -21.18
N LEU A 94 -9.14 -7.54 -22.51
CA LEU A 94 -9.94 -6.71 -23.43
C LEU A 94 -11.36 -7.24 -23.69
N LYS A 95 -11.74 -8.42 -23.15
CA LYS A 95 -13.08 -8.98 -23.29
C LYS A 95 -14.07 -8.54 -22.19
N LEU A 96 -13.70 -7.58 -21.34
CA LEU A 96 -14.48 -7.16 -20.16
C LEU A 96 -15.03 -5.74 -20.34
N LEU A 97 -16.07 -5.62 -21.16
CA LEU A 97 -17.05 -4.54 -21.15
C LEU A 97 -18.37 -5.13 -20.59
N PRO A 98 -19.34 -4.36 -20.03
CA PRO A 98 -19.30 -3.19 -19.15
C PRO A 98 -19.92 -3.51 -17.73
N GLY A 99 -19.57 -2.73 -16.69
CA GLY A 99 -20.07 -2.93 -15.31
C GLY A 99 -18.99 -3.26 -14.24
N VAL A 100 -17.73 -2.94 -14.55
CA VAL A 100 -16.51 -2.92 -13.70
C VAL A 100 -16.54 -3.80 -12.45
N GLY A 101 -16.01 -5.02 -12.56
CA GLY A 101 -15.84 -5.84 -11.37
C GLY A 101 -15.31 -7.24 -11.62
N THR A 102 -14.20 -7.38 -12.34
CA THR A 102 -13.20 -8.43 -12.12
C THR A 102 -12.20 -8.38 -13.26
N VAL A 103 -10.94 -8.06 -12.99
CA VAL A 103 -9.92 -8.57 -13.92
C VAL A 103 -8.66 -9.01 -13.17
N LEU A 104 -8.45 -10.33 -13.27
CA LEU A 104 -7.40 -11.18 -12.72
C LEU A 104 -7.58 -11.67 -11.27
N GLY A 105 -8.02 -12.93 -11.13
CA GLY A 105 -7.96 -13.69 -9.87
C GLY A 105 -8.98 -13.30 -8.79
N GLY A 106 -10.07 -12.59 -9.13
CA GLY A 106 -11.11 -12.20 -8.17
C GLY A 106 -10.89 -10.83 -7.51
N LEU A 107 -9.78 -10.15 -7.77
CA LEU A 107 -9.51 -8.82 -7.22
C LEU A 107 -10.33 -7.73 -7.93
N SER A 108 -10.87 -6.81 -7.13
CA SER A 108 -11.40 -5.53 -7.62
C SER A 108 -10.30 -4.67 -8.24
N MET A 109 -10.65 -3.78 -9.17
CA MET A 109 -9.70 -2.83 -9.77
C MET A 109 -8.98 -1.96 -8.71
N SER A 110 -9.71 -1.46 -7.70
CA SER A 110 -9.12 -0.73 -6.57
C SER A 110 -8.09 -1.56 -5.82
N ALA A 111 -8.39 -2.83 -5.53
CA ALA A 111 -7.46 -3.71 -4.85
C ALA A 111 -6.21 -3.99 -5.70
N MET A 112 -6.41 -4.27 -6.99
CA MET A 112 -5.31 -4.52 -7.92
C MET A 112 -4.42 -3.29 -8.07
N SER A 113 -5.01 -2.10 -8.10
CA SER A 113 -4.31 -0.81 -8.12
C SER A 113 -3.44 -0.60 -6.87
N GLY A 114 -3.99 -0.85 -5.69
CA GLY A 114 -3.25 -0.82 -4.42
C GLY A 114 -2.09 -1.82 -4.42
N ALA A 115 -2.35 -3.07 -4.78
CA ALA A 115 -1.35 -4.13 -4.79
C ALA A 115 -0.23 -3.86 -5.81
N SER A 116 -0.58 -3.35 -7.00
CA SER A 116 0.40 -2.93 -8.01
C SER A 116 1.27 -1.78 -7.51
N THR A 117 0.66 -0.80 -6.84
CA THR A 117 1.40 0.34 -6.26
C THR A 117 2.39 -0.12 -5.19
N TYR A 118 1.95 -1.01 -4.31
CA TYR A 118 2.84 -1.66 -3.34
C TYR A 118 4.02 -2.35 -4.03
N ALA A 119 3.73 -3.15 -5.06
CA ALA A 119 4.74 -3.91 -5.79
C ALA A 119 5.79 -3.00 -6.47
N VAL A 120 5.36 -1.93 -7.14
CA VAL A 120 6.28 -0.94 -7.74
C VAL A 120 7.21 -0.35 -6.68
N CYS A 121 6.67 0.05 -5.53
CA CYS A 121 7.46 0.67 -4.47
C CYS A 121 8.47 -0.30 -3.86
N GLN A 122 8.06 -1.54 -3.58
CA GLN A 122 8.97 -2.55 -3.02
C GLN A 122 10.12 -2.89 -3.96
N VAL A 123 9.85 -2.96 -5.28
CA VAL A 123 10.91 -3.17 -6.26
C VAL A 123 11.85 -1.97 -6.31
N ALA A 124 11.32 -0.74 -6.22
CA ALA A 124 12.13 0.47 -6.20
C ALA A 124 13.03 0.54 -4.98
N VAL A 125 12.49 0.36 -3.77
CA VAL A 125 13.28 0.35 -2.52
C VAL A 125 14.40 -0.67 -2.60
N LYS A 126 14.08 -1.92 -2.97
CA LYS A 126 15.10 -2.96 -3.12
C LYS A 126 16.17 -2.58 -4.16
N HIS A 127 15.76 -1.98 -5.28
CA HIS A 127 16.68 -1.58 -6.33
C HIS A 127 17.58 -0.42 -5.89
N PHE A 128 17.04 0.54 -5.13
CA PHE A 128 17.79 1.67 -4.55
C PHE A 128 18.82 1.18 -3.53
N GLU A 129 18.44 0.28 -2.64
CA GLU A 129 19.34 -0.32 -1.65
C GLU A 129 20.49 -1.11 -2.31
N THR A 130 20.23 -1.75 -3.46
CA THR A 130 21.22 -2.60 -4.14
C THR A 130 22.11 -1.83 -5.10
N HIS A 131 21.56 -0.88 -5.87
CA HIS A 131 22.25 -0.21 -6.99
C HIS A 131 22.36 1.31 -6.84
N GLY A 132 21.63 1.94 -5.91
CA GLY A 132 21.65 3.39 -5.70
C GLY A 132 21.15 4.23 -6.88
N ASN A 133 20.38 3.65 -7.82
CA ASN A 133 19.86 4.35 -8.98
C ASN A 133 18.59 3.66 -9.54
N PHE A 134 18.08 4.13 -10.67
CA PHE A 134 16.89 3.59 -11.38
C PHE A 134 17.22 2.83 -12.69
N LEU A 135 18.46 2.87 -13.16
CA LEU A 135 18.85 2.56 -14.53
C LEU A 135 19.39 1.13 -14.70
N GLU A 136 19.88 0.49 -13.64
CA GLU A 136 20.53 -0.83 -13.70
C GLU A 136 19.56 -1.99 -13.44
N ILE A 137 18.40 -1.98 -14.08
CA ILE A 137 17.36 -2.97 -13.81
C ILE A 137 17.54 -4.18 -14.73
N ASP A 138 17.91 -5.31 -14.14
CA ASP A 138 17.68 -6.60 -14.80
C ASP A 138 16.17 -6.85 -14.90
N LEU A 139 15.67 -6.95 -16.13
CA LEU A 139 14.23 -7.05 -16.40
C LEU A 139 13.61 -8.36 -15.90
N GLU A 140 14.36 -9.44 -15.82
CA GLU A 140 13.84 -10.73 -15.32
C GLU A 140 13.74 -10.72 -13.80
N ASP A 141 14.77 -10.22 -13.12
CA ASP A 141 14.79 -10.08 -11.68
C ASP A 141 13.74 -9.08 -11.20
N ALA A 142 13.58 -7.96 -11.90
CA ALA A 142 12.58 -6.95 -11.58
C ALA A 142 11.16 -7.49 -11.74
N LYS A 143 10.89 -8.30 -12.78
CA LYS A 143 9.60 -8.99 -12.95
C LYS A 143 9.34 -10.00 -11.84
N SER A 144 10.35 -10.77 -11.45
CA SER A 144 10.26 -11.75 -10.38
C SER A 144 9.98 -11.08 -9.02
N ALA A 145 10.73 -10.01 -8.73
CA ALA A 145 10.55 -9.19 -7.53
C ALA A 145 9.16 -8.53 -7.52
N TYR A 146 8.73 -7.98 -8.66
CA TYR A 146 7.40 -7.38 -8.81
C TYR A 146 6.30 -8.40 -8.53
N HIS A 147 6.38 -9.61 -9.09
CA HIS A 147 5.37 -10.65 -8.86
C HIS A 147 5.28 -11.05 -7.39
N LYS A 148 6.42 -11.26 -6.73
CA LYS A 148 6.45 -11.58 -5.29
C LYS A 148 5.87 -10.44 -4.46
N ALA A 149 6.24 -9.20 -4.78
CA ALA A 149 5.73 -8.03 -4.09
C ALA A 149 4.24 -7.80 -4.37
N LEU A 150 3.74 -8.14 -5.56
CA LEU A 150 2.33 -8.06 -5.91
C LEU A 150 1.49 -9.02 -5.08
N GLU A 151 1.93 -10.27 -4.88
CA GLU A 151 1.22 -11.21 -4.00
C GLU A 151 1.14 -10.68 -2.57
N LYS A 152 2.27 -10.23 -1.99
CA LYS A 152 2.27 -9.59 -0.66
C LYS A 152 1.38 -8.33 -0.64
N GLY A 153 1.36 -7.56 -1.73
CA GLY A 153 0.52 -6.38 -1.88
C GLY A 153 -0.96 -6.68 -1.82
N LYS A 154 -1.41 -7.88 -2.24
CA LYS A 154 -2.81 -8.31 -2.11
C LYS A 154 -3.18 -8.47 -0.64
N ASP A 155 -2.31 -9.11 0.15
CA ASP A 155 -2.55 -9.31 1.58
C ASP A 155 -2.61 -7.98 2.34
N ILE A 156 -1.72 -7.05 2.01
CA ILE A 156 -1.73 -5.68 2.56
C ILE A 156 -3.01 -4.94 2.20
N VAL A 157 -3.45 -5.04 0.94
CA VAL A 157 -4.69 -4.39 0.51
C VAL A 157 -5.91 -4.99 1.21
N GLU A 158 -5.95 -6.32 1.38
CA GLU A 158 -7.05 -6.99 2.06
C GLU A 158 -7.12 -6.57 3.53
N SER A 159 -5.98 -6.49 4.23
CA SER A 159 -5.95 -6.00 5.62
C SER A 159 -6.38 -4.53 5.72
N LEU A 160 -5.97 -3.68 4.78
CA LEU A 160 -6.40 -2.28 4.73
C LEU A 160 -7.91 -2.14 4.48
N LYS A 161 -8.50 -3.00 3.63
CA LYS A 161 -9.95 -3.03 3.39
C LYS A 161 -10.73 -3.47 4.62
N HIS A 162 -10.30 -4.56 5.27
CA HIS A 162 -10.95 -5.02 6.50
C HIS A 162 -10.99 -3.92 7.56
N ARG A 163 -9.87 -3.21 7.73
CA ARG A 163 -9.81 -2.05 8.64
C ARG A 163 -10.75 -0.90 8.24
N GLU A 164 -10.91 -0.64 6.95
CA GLU A 164 -11.85 0.39 6.46
C GLU A 164 -13.31 -0.02 6.73
N ASP A 165 -13.65 -1.28 6.48
CA ASP A 165 -14.98 -1.85 6.73
C ASP A 165 -15.31 -1.87 8.23
N ASP A 166 -14.36 -2.25 9.08
CA ASP A 166 -14.49 -2.24 10.54
C ASP A 166 -14.74 -0.82 11.05
N ALA A 167 -13.91 0.16 10.64
CA ALA A 167 -14.10 1.55 11.00
C ALA A 167 -15.46 2.10 10.53
N LYS A 168 -15.86 1.79 9.30
CA LYS A 168 -17.17 2.18 8.76
C LYS A 168 -18.31 1.59 9.59
N SER A 169 -18.21 0.32 9.98
CA SER A 169 -19.21 -0.33 10.85
C SER A 169 -19.34 0.37 12.20
N VAL A 170 -18.24 0.86 12.77
CA VAL A 170 -18.25 1.61 14.03
C VAL A 170 -18.98 2.94 13.87
N TYR A 171 -18.73 3.68 12.78
CA TYR A 171 -19.45 4.93 12.50
C TYR A 171 -20.95 4.72 12.27
N GLU A 172 -21.33 3.68 11.51
CA GLU A 172 -22.76 3.32 11.33
C GLU A 172 -23.43 2.97 12.66
N ASN A 173 -22.72 2.27 13.55
CA ASN A 173 -23.23 1.96 14.88
C ASN A 173 -23.36 3.22 15.75
N LEU A 174 -22.42 4.16 15.65
CA LEU A 174 -22.49 5.46 16.34
C LEU A 174 -23.71 6.29 15.90
N GLU A 175 -24.02 6.27 14.60
CA GLU A 175 -25.22 6.91 14.04
C GLU A 175 -26.50 6.27 14.59
N LYS A 176 -26.60 4.94 14.52
CA LYS A 176 -27.76 4.17 15.03
C LYS A 176 -28.01 4.40 16.52
N ILE A 177 -26.99 4.38 17.38
CA ILE A 177 -27.21 4.64 18.81
C ILE A 177 -27.63 6.09 19.07
N GLY A 178 -27.22 7.03 18.22
CA GLY A 178 -27.67 8.41 18.27
C GLY A 178 -29.14 8.57 17.88
N GLU A 179 -29.61 7.80 16.89
CA GLU A 179 -31.03 7.71 16.53
C GLU A 179 -31.86 7.14 17.69
N LEU A 180 -31.46 5.99 18.23
CA LEU A 180 -32.16 5.35 19.33
C LEU A 180 -32.24 6.22 20.59
N HIS A 181 -31.21 7.04 20.85
CA HIS A 181 -31.23 8.02 21.94
C HIS A 181 -32.23 9.15 21.68
N ARG A 182 -32.26 9.71 20.46
CA ARG A 182 -33.23 10.74 20.06
C ARG A 182 -34.68 10.24 20.11
N ASP A 183 -34.89 8.99 19.75
CA ASP A 183 -36.20 8.35 19.75
C ASP A 183 -36.65 7.93 21.18
N GLY A 184 -35.82 8.19 22.20
CA GLY A 184 -36.09 7.86 23.59
C GLY A 184 -36.01 6.36 23.91
N VAL A 185 -35.49 5.55 22.98
CA VAL A 185 -35.27 4.11 23.16
C VAL A 185 -34.08 3.84 24.08
N LEU A 186 -33.03 4.68 23.99
CA LEU A 186 -31.89 4.64 24.90
C LEU A 186 -31.95 5.78 25.92
N THR A 187 -31.62 5.47 27.18
CA THR A 187 -31.36 6.50 28.19
C THR A 187 -30.01 7.20 27.95
N ASP A 188 -29.83 8.39 28.54
CA ASP A 188 -28.57 9.15 28.47
C ASP A 188 -27.36 8.34 28.95
N ALA A 189 -27.55 7.50 29.99
CA ALA A 189 -26.50 6.68 30.56
C ALA A 189 -26.08 5.57 29.59
N GLU A 190 -27.05 4.85 29.03
CA GLU A 190 -26.80 3.77 28.05
C GLU A 190 -26.18 4.31 26.77
N TYR A 191 -26.60 5.50 26.32
CA TYR A 191 -26.02 6.13 25.13
C TYR A 191 -24.55 6.47 25.35
N LYS A 192 -24.21 7.08 26.50
CA LYS A 192 -22.83 7.44 26.85
C LYS A 192 -21.93 6.21 26.95
N GLU A 193 -22.41 5.14 27.59
CA GLU A 193 -21.66 3.89 27.72
C GLU A 193 -21.38 3.25 26.36
N LYS A 194 -22.41 3.06 25.53
CA LYS A 194 -22.24 2.45 24.20
C LYS A 194 -21.38 3.30 23.27
N LYS A 195 -21.54 4.62 23.32
CA LYS A 195 -20.70 5.55 22.56
C LYS A 195 -19.24 5.45 22.97
N ALA A 196 -18.95 5.43 24.27
CA ALA A 196 -17.58 5.28 24.76
C ALA A 196 -16.95 3.96 24.30
N GLY A 197 -17.71 2.85 24.36
CA GLY A 197 -17.22 1.55 23.88
C GLY A 197 -16.93 1.50 22.38
N LEU A 198 -17.78 2.12 21.55
CA LEU A 198 -17.55 2.21 20.10
C LEU A 198 -16.36 3.11 19.75
N LEU A 199 -16.20 4.24 20.44
CA LEU A 199 -15.05 5.12 20.25
C LEU A 199 -13.74 4.44 20.68
N ALA A 200 -13.75 3.69 21.77
CA ALA A 200 -12.60 2.91 22.21
C ALA A 200 -12.17 1.85 21.18
N LYS A 201 -13.12 1.19 20.51
CA LYS A 201 -12.81 0.25 19.41
C LYS A 201 -12.16 0.96 18.22
N LEU A 202 -12.67 2.12 17.83
CA LEU A 202 -12.09 2.94 16.76
C LEU A 202 -10.68 3.44 17.11
N GLU A 203 -10.46 3.79 18.38
CA GLU A 203 -9.14 4.18 18.89
C GLU A 203 -8.18 3.01 18.95
N ALA A 204 -8.65 1.80 19.28
CA ALA A 204 -7.84 0.58 19.25
C ALA A 204 -7.43 0.20 17.82
N GLU A 205 -8.31 0.34 16.83
CA GLU A 205 -7.97 0.13 15.41
C GLU A 205 -6.98 1.19 14.88
N ARG A 206 -7.07 2.43 15.38
CA ARG A 206 -6.07 3.49 15.15
C ARG A 206 -4.81 3.34 15.99
N GLY A 207 -4.88 2.57 17.07
CA GLY A 207 -3.82 2.35 18.05
C GLY A 207 -3.00 1.09 17.73
N ASP A 208 -3.56 0.12 17.02
CA ASP A 208 -2.81 -1.01 16.44
C ASP A 208 -1.77 -0.51 15.42
N ASP A 209 -2.03 0.64 14.77
CA ASP A 209 -1.01 1.39 14.00
C ASP A 209 0.19 1.89 14.87
N ARG A 210 0.09 1.85 16.20
CA ARG A 210 1.13 2.24 17.18
C ARG A 210 1.70 1.06 17.97
N GLU A 211 0.91 0.02 18.25
CA GLU A 211 1.27 -1.08 19.17
C GLU A 211 1.67 -2.38 18.43
N ASN A 212 1.25 -2.59 17.17
CA ASN A 212 1.68 -3.73 16.35
C ASN A 212 3.13 -3.57 15.80
N GLY A 213 3.84 -2.53 16.25
CA GLY A 213 5.29 -2.35 16.10
C GLY A 213 6.10 -2.79 17.34
N GLU A 214 5.45 -3.30 18.39
CA GLU A 214 6.14 -3.77 19.61
C GLU A 214 6.23 -5.30 19.73
N ASN A 215 5.57 -6.09 18.86
CA ASN A 215 5.67 -7.55 18.90
C ASN A 215 5.53 -8.20 17.49
N GLY A 216 6.63 -8.28 16.71
CA GLY A 216 6.64 -9.06 15.46
C GLY A 216 7.91 -8.96 14.62
#